data_AF-A0A6I2RHA0-F1
#
_entry.id   AF-A0A6I2RHA0-F1
#
_cell.length_a   1.000
_cell.length_b   1.000
_cell.length_c   1.000
_cell.angle_alpha   90.00
_cell.angle_beta   90.00
_cell.angle_gamma   90.00
#
_symmetry.space_group_name_H-M   'P 1'
#
loop_
_entity.id
_entity.type
_entity.pdbx_description
1 polymer ?
#
loop_
_entity_poly.entity_id
_entity_poly.type
_entity_poly.pdbx_seq_one_letter_code
_entity_poly.pdbx_strand_id
1 'polypeptide(L)'
;MFVKAAQAQQLDDASIAKYPEFFVTWDENWRGKAGDIVQDEGKLYRSIHDVTDAGQNRKPSETPSMWTQIGNPLEEFPDWVQPLGAHDAYSKGAKVSHNGEKWTSDVDGNVWEPGVYGWTKYTEPVKAQEGPQEPAEGPDEEPEG
;
A
#
# COMPACT_ATOMS: atom_id res chain seq x y z
N MET A 1 -6.51 -16.52 -15.34
CA MET A 1 -6.63 -15.16 -15.90
C MET A 1 -6.07 -14.09 -14.96
N PHE A 2 -6.30 -14.18 -13.65
CA PHE A 2 -5.81 -13.22 -12.65
C PHE A 2 -4.28 -13.00 -12.64
N VAL A 3 -3.47 -14.05 -12.46
CA VAL A 3 -1.99 -13.94 -12.39
C VAL A 3 -1.39 -13.31 -13.65
N LYS A 4 -1.89 -13.67 -14.83
CA LYS A 4 -1.46 -13.06 -16.10
C LYS A 4 -1.77 -11.57 -16.18
N ALA A 5 -2.94 -11.14 -15.69
CA ALA A 5 -3.30 -9.72 -15.66
C ALA A 5 -2.44 -8.95 -14.64
N ALA A 6 -2.14 -9.57 -13.48
CA ALA A 6 -1.24 -9.00 -12.49
C ALA A 6 0.21 -8.85 -13.02
N GLN A 7 0.75 -9.89 -13.66
CA GLN A 7 2.08 -9.86 -14.30
C GLN A 7 2.12 -8.88 -15.49
N ALA A 8 1.01 -8.72 -16.21
CA ALA A 8 0.85 -7.72 -17.26
C ALA A 8 0.55 -6.31 -16.73
N GLN A 9 0.56 -6.10 -15.40
CA GLN A 9 0.29 -4.82 -14.73
C GLN A 9 -1.06 -4.21 -15.14
N GLN A 10 -2.05 -5.06 -15.41
CA GLN A 10 -3.42 -4.65 -15.72
C GLN A 10 -4.30 -4.53 -14.47
N LEU A 11 -3.74 -4.85 -13.30
CA LEU A 11 -4.40 -4.80 -12.00
C LEU A 11 -3.60 -3.89 -11.07
N ASP A 12 -4.29 -3.16 -10.22
CA ASP A 12 -3.67 -2.38 -9.15
C ASP A 12 -3.09 -3.29 -8.07
N ASP A 13 -2.02 -2.84 -7.42
CA ASP A 13 -1.28 -3.59 -6.40
C ASP A 13 -2.17 -4.01 -5.22
N ALA A 14 -3.16 -3.19 -4.85
CA ALA A 14 -4.11 -3.51 -3.78
C ALA A 14 -5.05 -4.67 -4.17
N SER A 15 -5.40 -4.81 -5.44
CA SER A 15 -6.15 -5.96 -5.94
C SER A 15 -5.27 -7.20 -6.04
N ILE A 16 -4.02 -7.04 -6.49
CA ILE A 16 -3.04 -8.13 -6.62
C ILE A 16 -2.77 -8.77 -5.26
N ALA A 17 -2.51 -7.95 -4.25
CA ALA A 17 -2.04 -8.42 -2.97
C ALA A 17 -3.12 -9.15 -2.14
N LYS A 18 -4.40 -9.14 -2.57
CA LYS A 18 -5.51 -9.90 -1.96
C LYS A 18 -5.38 -11.40 -2.16
N TYR A 19 -4.57 -11.80 -3.12
CA TYR A 19 -4.47 -13.20 -3.52
C TYR A 19 -3.01 -13.63 -3.64
N PRO A 20 -2.24 -13.55 -2.54
CA PRO A 20 -0.81 -13.87 -2.58
C PRO A 20 -0.58 -15.37 -2.87
N GLU A 21 -1.55 -16.21 -2.49
CA GLU A 21 -1.59 -17.66 -2.76
C GLU A 21 -1.69 -18.02 -4.26
N PHE A 22 -2.05 -17.08 -5.13
CA PHE A 22 -2.07 -17.31 -6.58
C PHE A 22 -0.71 -17.12 -7.24
N PHE A 23 0.28 -16.59 -6.52
CA PHE A 23 1.62 -16.38 -7.03
C PHE A 23 2.55 -17.51 -6.63
N VAL A 24 3.59 -17.71 -7.44
CA VAL A 24 4.62 -18.70 -7.13
C VAL A 24 5.39 -18.26 -5.88
N THR A 25 5.57 -19.18 -4.94
CA THR A 25 6.44 -18.93 -3.80
C THR A 25 7.88 -18.80 -4.29
N TRP A 26 8.54 -17.72 -3.90
CA TRP A 26 9.93 -17.50 -4.24
C TRP A 26 10.81 -18.62 -3.64
N ASP A 27 11.75 -19.11 -4.45
CA ASP A 27 12.80 -20.04 -4.03
C ASP A 27 14.11 -19.70 -4.75
N GLU A 28 15.23 -20.25 -4.29
CA GLU A 28 16.58 -20.00 -4.83
C GLU A 28 16.76 -20.40 -6.31
N ASN A 29 15.89 -21.27 -6.84
CA ASN A 29 15.88 -21.68 -8.25
C ASN A 29 14.93 -20.85 -9.12
N TRP A 30 14.18 -19.91 -8.55
CA TRP A 30 13.24 -19.08 -9.31
C TRP A 30 13.94 -18.28 -10.42
N ARG A 31 13.34 -18.28 -11.61
CA ARG A 31 13.80 -17.51 -12.78
C ARG A 31 12.61 -16.84 -13.43
N GLY A 32 12.77 -15.60 -13.86
CA GLY A 32 11.69 -14.80 -14.41
C GLY A 32 12.18 -13.52 -15.05
N LYS A 33 11.24 -12.67 -15.44
CA LYS A 33 11.49 -11.39 -16.08
C LYS A 33 11.19 -10.24 -15.12
N ALA A 34 11.73 -9.06 -15.44
CA ALA A 34 11.30 -7.82 -14.81
C ALA A 34 9.76 -7.71 -14.90
N GLY A 35 9.11 -7.39 -13.79
CA GLY A 35 7.66 -7.33 -13.66
C GLY A 35 7.00 -8.62 -13.15
N ASP A 36 7.69 -9.76 -13.15
CA ASP A 36 7.13 -10.99 -12.59
C ASP A 36 6.94 -10.87 -11.07
N ILE A 37 5.88 -11.51 -10.57
CA ILE A 37 5.46 -11.42 -9.16
C ILE A 37 5.62 -12.76 -8.48
N VAL A 38 6.27 -12.76 -7.32
CA VAL A 38 6.48 -13.91 -6.44
C VAL A 38 5.97 -13.62 -5.03
N GLN A 39 5.71 -14.68 -4.27
CA GLN A 39 5.36 -14.59 -2.85
C GLN A 39 6.53 -15.02 -1.97
N ASP A 40 6.87 -14.24 -0.95
CA ASP A 40 7.83 -14.60 0.10
C ASP A 40 7.19 -14.29 1.46
N GLU A 41 7.05 -15.32 2.31
CA GLU A 41 6.49 -15.21 3.67
C GLU A 41 5.11 -14.50 3.75
N GLY A 42 4.23 -14.78 2.78
CA GLY A 42 2.89 -14.18 2.74
C GLY A 42 2.81 -12.82 2.04
N LYS A 43 3.95 -12.21 1.72
CA LYS A 43 4.05 -10.92 1.03
C LYS A 43 4.35 -11.12 -0.44
N LEU A 44 3.85 -10.22 -1.29
CA LEU A 44 4.13 -10.26 -2.72
C LEU A 44 5.26 -9.30 -3.08
N TYR A 45 6.06 -9.71 -4.06
CA TYR A 45 7.21 -8.94 -4.54
C TYR A 45 7.27 -9.01 -6.06
N ARG A 46 7.47 -7.86 -6.71
CA ARG A 46 7.66 -7.70 -8.15
C ARG A 46 9.15 -7.63 -8.45
N SER A 47 9.61 -8.42 -9.41
CA SER A 47 11.01 -8.37 -9.83
C SER A 47 11.30 -7.09 -10.61
N ILE A 48 12.40 -6.43 -10.29
CA ILE A 48 12.83 -5.18 -10.95
C ILE A 48 13.59 -5.49 -12.25
N HIS A 49 14.27 -6.63 -12.29
CA HIS A 49 15.17 -7.03 -13.37
C HIS A 49 14.88 -8.45 -13.84
N ASP A 50 15.34 -8.80 -15.04
CA ASP A 50 15.32 -10.19 -15.48
C ASP A 50 16.25 -11.05 -14.60
N VAL A 51 15.71 -12.16 -14.09
CA VAL A 51 16.44 -13.13 -13.29
C VAL A 51 16.70 -14.36 -14.16
N THR A 52 17.90 -14.38 -14.73
CA THR A 52 18.37 -15.42 -15.66
C THR A 52 19.33 -16.43 -15.01
N ASP A 53 19.96 -16.05 -13.90
CA ASP A 53 20.95 -16.85 -13.18
C ASP A 53 20.72 -16.81 -11.64
N ALA A 54 21.29 -17.79 -10.93
CA ALA A 54 21.22 -17.91 -9.48
C ALA A 54 21.80 -16.70 -8.74
N GLY A 55 22.86 -16.07 -9.25
CA GLY A 55 23.48 -14.90 -8.63
C GLY A 55 22.58 -13.66 -8.61
N GLN A 56 21.62 -13.61 -9.53
CA GLN A 56 20.58 -12.57 -9.58
C GLN A 56 19.39 -12.94 -8.69
N ASN A 57 19.14 -14.22 -8.42
CA ASN A 57 17.97 -14.62 -7.66
C ASN A 57 18.21 -14.45 -6.15
N ARG A 58 18.01 -13.23 -5.65
CA ARG A 58 18.19 -12.87 -4.24
C ARG A 58 16.85 -12.88 -3.49
N LYS A 59 16.88 -13.16 -2.18
CA LYS A 59 15.66 -13.22 -1.36
C LYS A 59 14.91 -11.87 -1.40
N PRO A 60 13.62 -11.84 -1.75
CA PRO A 60 12.87 -10.59 -1.91
C PRO A 60 12.85 -9.71 -0.66
N SER A 61 12.63 -10.32 0.50
CA SER A 61 12.62 -9.63 1.79
C SER A 61 13.97 -8.99 2.19
N GLU A 62 15.08 -9.42 1.58
CA GLU A 62 16.44 -8.95 1.93
C GLU A 62 17.08 -8.09 0.84
N THR A 63 16.45 -7.95 -0.33
CA THR A 63 17.04 -7.25 -1.48
C THR A 63 16.07 -6.30 -2.18
N PRO A 64 15.79 -5.13 -1.58
CA PRO A 64 14.92 -4.10 -2.17
C PRO A 64 15.43 -3.55 -3.51
N SER A 65 16.73 -3.70 -3.79
CA SER A 65 17.33 -3.33 -5.08
C SER A 65 17.00 -4.28 -6.21
N MET A 66 16.45 -5.47 -5.92
CA MET A 66 16.01 -6.46 -6.90
C MET A 66 14.50 -6.67 -6.93
N TRP A 67 13.81 -6.29 -5.86
CA TRP A 67 12.40 -6.56 -5.66
C TRP A 67 11.65 -5.34 -5.14
N THR A 68 10.52 -5.04 -5.77
CA THR A 68 9.54 -4.06 -5.29
C THR A 68 8.48 -4.81 -4.50
N GLN A 69 8.33 -4.53 -3.20
CA GLN A 69 7.28 -5.16 -2.39
C GLN A 69 5.89 -4.63 -2.82
N ILE A 70 4.99 -5.55 -3.13
CA ILE A 70 3.57 -5.27 -3.39
C ILE A 70 2.86 -5.40 -2.03
N GLY A 71 2.50 -4.25 -1.44
CA GLY A 71 2.03 -4.11 -0.06
C GLY A 71 0.81 -4.96 0.31
N ASN A 72 0.53 -5.10 1.60
CA ASN A 72 -0.60 -5.89 2.11
C ASN A 72 -1.93 -5.19 1.81
N PRO A 73 -2.90 -5.82 1.12
CA PRO A 73 -4.14 -5.16 0.70
C PRO A 73 -5.14 -5.00 1.84
N LEU A 74 -4.94 -5.73 2.95
CA LEU A 74 -5.72 -5.62 4.17
C LEU A 74 -5.21 -4.49 5.05
N GLU A 75 -4.02 -3.98 4.75
CA GLU A 75 -3.45 -2.82 5.41
C GLU A 75 -3.98 -1.57 4.72
N GLU A 76 -4.68 -0.72 5.47
CA GLU A 76 -5.27 0.50 4.89
C GLU A 76 -4.19 1.50 4.43
N PHE A 77 -3.00 1.42 5.04
CA PHE A 77 -1.83 2.25 4.74
C PHE A 77 -0.56 1.40 4.68
N PRO A 78 -0.33 0.65 3.58
CA PRO A 78 0.90 -0.12 3.40
C PRO A 78 2.14 0.77 3.48
N ASP A 79 3.26 0.26 3.98
CA ASP A 79 4.54 0.98 3.94
C ASP A 79 4.86 1.49 2.51
N TRP A 80 5.26 2.76 2.40
CA TRP A 80 5.67 3.36 1.15
C TRP A 80 6.95 2.70 0.63
N VAL A 81 6.92 2.30 -0.62
CA VAL A 81 8.07 1.73 -1.34
C VAL A 81 8.40 2.65 -2.51
N GLN A 82 9.67 2.99 -2.67
CA GLN A 82 10.10 3.90 -3.72
C GLN A 82 9.80 3.32 -5.11
N PRO A 83 8.96 3.99 -5.93
CA PRO A 83 8.71 3.54 -7.29
C PRO A 83 9.93 3.73 -8.18
N LEU A 84 10.17 2.78 -9.07
CA LEU A 84 11.31 2.81 -10.00
C LEU A 84 10.98 3.46 -11.35
N GLY A 85 9.70 3.67 -11.61
CA GLY A 85 9.20 4.27 -12.84
C GLY A 85 7.67 4.30 -12.85
N ALA A 86 7.10 4.72 -13.98
CA ALA A 86 5.66 4.87 -14.16
C ALA A 86 4.86 3.58 -13.91
N HIS A 87 5.49 2.42 -14.00
CA HIS A 87 4.86 1.11 -13.81
C HIS A 87 4.60 0.74 -12.34
N ASP A 88 5.37 1.27 -11.41
CA ASP A 88 5.19 1.03 -9.96
C ASP A 88 4.71 2.31 -9.25
N ALA A 89 4.31 3.31 -10.03
CA ALA A 89 3.94 4.61 -9.51
C ALA A 89 2.54 4.57 -8.89
N TYR A 90 2.37 5.26 -7.77
CA TYR A 90 1.11 5.24 -7.02
C TYR A 90 0.03 6.04 -7.73
N SER A 91 -1.10 5.41 -8.03
CA SER A 91 -2.28 6.10 -8.58
C SER A 91 -2.85 7.13 -7.61
N LYS A 92 -3.68 8.03 -8.14
CA LYS A 92 -4.41 9.00 -7.31
C LYS A 92 -5.32 8.27 -6.32
N GLY A 93 -5.28 8.67 -5.05
CA GLY A 93 -6.03 8.07 -3.95
C GLY A 93 -5.34 6.86 -3.31
N ALA A 94 -4.17 6.44 -3.81
CA ALA A 94 -3.38 5.40 -3.16
C ALA A 94 -2.98 5.84 -1.74
N LYS A 95 -3.05 4.93 -0.78
CA LYS A 95 -2.73 5.19 0.62
C LYS A 95 -1.44 4.47 0.99
N VAL A 96 -0.57 5.13 1.74
CA VAL A 96 0.70 4.55 2.23
C VAL A 96 1.05 5.05 3.63
N SER A 97 1.90 4.32 4.34
CA SER A 97 2.56 4.76 5.58
C SER A 97 4.02 5.10 5.28
N HIS A 98 4.51 6.23 5.77
CA HIS A 98 5.92 6.61 5.66
C HIS A 98 6.35 7.41 6.89
N ASN A 99 7.50 7.05 7.48
CA ASN A 99 8.03 7.66 8.71
C ASN A 99 7.05 7.69 9.90
N GLY A 100 6.17 6.68 9.99
CA GLY A 100 5.14 6.59 11.04
C GLY A 100 3.91 7.49 10.80
N GLU A 101 3.83 8.16 9.64
CA GLU A 101 2.70 8.97 9.23
C GLU A 101 1.96 8.30 8.07
N LYS A 102 0.65 8.53 7.98
CA LYS A 102 -0.21 8.01 6.92
C LYS A 102 -0.37 9.07 5.83
N TRP A 103 -0.37 8.65 4.57
CA TRP A 103 -0.39 9.53 3.40
C TRP A 103 -1.35 9.01 2.34
N THR A 104 -1.90 9.93 1.56
CA THR A 104 -2.77 9.64 0.40
C THR A 104 -2.22 10.37 -0.82
N SER A 105 -2.06 9.67 -1.95
CA SER A 105 -1.57 10.24 -3.20
C SER A 105 -2.64 11.14 -3.83
N ASP A 106 -2.27 12.35 -4.22
CA ASP A 106 -3.15 13.33 -4.86
C ASP A 106 -3.08 13.27 -6.39
N VAL A 107 -2.05 12.61 -6.93
CA VAL A 107 -1.74 12.56 -8.36
C VAL A 107 -1.68 11.11 -8.84
N ASP A 108 -1.99 10.92 -10.12
CA ASP A 108 -1.85 9.62 -10.77
C ASP A 108 -0.40 9.41 -11.19
N GLY A 109 0.12 8.19 -11.01
CA GLY A 109 1.52 7.88 -11.30
C GLY A 109 2.51 8.61 -10.38
N ASN A 110 2.22 8.70 -9.08
CA ASN A 110 3.09 9.33 -8.10
C ASN A 110 4.31 8.46 -7.77
N VAL A 111 5.49 8.95 -8.14
CA VAL A 111 6.80 8.32 -7.87
C VAL A 111 7.57 8.98 -6.74
N TRP A 112 7.04 10.05 -6.15
CA TRP A 112 7.73 10.85 -5.14
C TRP A 112 7.54 10.28 -3.74
N GLU A 113 8.47 10.60 -2.83
CA GLU A 113 8.36 10.23 -1.42
C GLU A 113 7.25 11.03 -0.73
N PRO A 114 6.48 10.42 0.20
CA PRO A 114 5.48 11.14 0.99
C PRO A 114 6.09 12.27 1.81
N GLY A 115 5.49 13.45 1.70
CA GLY A 115 6.04 14.70 2.25
C GLY A 115 6.88 15.52 1.25
N VAL A 116 7.23 14.97 0.08
CA VAL A 116 7.92 15.71 -0.99
C VAL A 116 6.91 16.35 -1.95
N TYR A 117 6.15 15.54 -2.69
CA TYR A 117 5.21 16.03 -3.70
C TYR A 117 4.07 15.05 -3.97
N GLY A 118 2.87 15.59 -4.22
CA GLY A 118 1.71 14.78 -4.65
C GLY A 118 1.13 13.89 -3.56
N TRP A 119 1.43 14.17 -2.29
CA TRP A 119 0.89 13.45 -1.14
C TRP A 119 0.24 14.39 -0.14
N THR A 120 -0.93 14.00 0.34
CA THR A 120 -1.63 14.62 1.45
C THR A 120 -1.55 13.71 2.66
N LYS A 121 -1.11 14.27 3.80
CA LYS A 121 -1.08 13.53 5.06
C LYS A 121 -2.50 13.14 5.43
N TYR A 122 -2.73 11.84 5.61
CA TYR A 122 -4.02 11.32 6.03
C TYR A 122 -4.21 11.59 7.51
N THR A 123 -5.11 12.52 7.82
CA THR A 123 -5.70 12.63 9.15
C THR A 123 -6.93 11.76 9.16
N GLU A 124 -6.99 10.78 10.07
CA GLU A 124 -8.24 10.06 10.32
C GLU A 124 -9.34 11.11 10.53
N PRO A 125 -10.41 11.11 9.71
CA PRO A 125 -11.53 11.96 10.02
C PRO A 125 -11.95 11.54 11.42
N VAL A 126 -11.90 12.45 12.38
CA VAL A 126 -12.54 12.27 13.68
C VAL A 126 -13.94 11.80 13.30
N LYS A 127 -14.24 10.52 13.52
CA LYS A 127 -15.63 10.05 13.50
C LYS A 127 -16.30 11.04 14.41
N ALA A 128 -17.16 11.89 13.84
CA ALA A 128 -18.01 12.75 14.63
C ALA A 128 -18.69 11.80 15.62
N GLN A 129 -18.20 11.81 16.85
CA GLN A 129 -18.94 11.24 17.97
C GLN A 129 -20.27 11.99 17.90
N GLU A 130 -21.30 11.22 17.63
CA GLU A 130 -22.66 11.69 17.55
C GLU A 130 -22.95 12.50 18.82
N GLY A 131 -23.16 13.81 18.64
CA GLY A 131 -23.84 14.70 19.59
C GLY A 131 -22.99 15.21 20.77
N PRO A 132 -22.79 16.53 20.88
CA PRO A 132 -22.71 17.16 22.20
C PRO A 132 -24.04 16.87 22.89
N GLN A 133 -24.05 16.13 24.00
CA GLN A 133 -25.16 16.24 24.95
C GLN A 133 -25.12 17.66 25.50
N GLU A 134 -26.03 18.49 25.01
CA GLU A 134 -26.31 19.80 25.58
C GLU A 134 -26.59 19.63 27.08
N PRO A 135 -25.88 20.34 27.97
CA PRO A 135 -26.29 20.42 29.36
C PRO A 135 -27.64 21.13 29.38
N ALA A 136 -28.69 20.44 29.79
CA ALA A 136 -29.98 21.05 30.07
C ALA A 136 -29.83 21.91 31.35
N GLU A 137 -29.30 23.12 31.20
CA GLU A 137 -29.58 24.22 32.13
C GLU A 137 -30.92 24.85 31.74
N GLY A 138 -31.96 24.45 32.46
CA GLY A 138 -33.19 25.23 32.60
C GLY A 138 -33.26 25.79 34.02
N PRO A 139 -33.66 27.06 34.21
CA PRO A 139 -33.30 27.88 35.36
C PRO A 139 -34.17 27.63 36.60
N ASP A 140 -33.58 27.97 37.74
CA ASP A 140 -34.16 28.23 39.06
C ASP A 140 -35.41 29.14 38.97
N GLU A 141 -36.58 28.69 39.45
CA GLU A 141 -37.61 29.56 40.06
C GLU A 141 -38.64 28.73 40.87
N GLU A 142 -38.49 28.71 42.20
CA GLU A 142 -39.63 28.60 43.14
C GLU A 142 -40.33 29.98 43.20
N PRO A 143 -41.67 30.10 43.34
CA PRO A 143 -42.29 29.99 44.67
C PRO A 143 -43.76 29.46 44.73
N GLU A 144 -44.21 29.36 45.98
CA GLU A 144 -45.47 28.87 46.56
C GLU A 144 -46.81 29.28 45.91
N GLY A 145 -47.82 28.41 46.11
CA GLY A 145 -49.25 28.66 45.97
C GLY A 145 -50.10 27.48 46.41
#